data_AF-A0A2A4TCE9-F1
#
_entry.id   AF-A0A2A4TCE9-F1
#
_cell.length_a   1.000
_cell.length_b   1.000
_cell.length_c   1.000
_cell.angle_alpha   90.00
_cell.angle_beta   90.00
_cell.angle_gamma   90.00
#
_symmetry.space_group_name_H-M   'P 1'
#
loop_
_entity.id
_entity.type
_entity.pdbx_description
1 polymer ?
#
loop_
_entity_poly.entity_id
_entity_poly.type
_entity_poly.pdbx_seq_one_letter_code
_entity_poly.pdbx_strand_id
1 'polypeptide(L)'
;MDDLDVHRTCHARLFREHCTFYNGIFVKDLSRLSRKLKDQIIIDNSPSSYLFHPECAIPITSWYDDMSDTELTMLTPILEALSRVDDVRDYLKLFVKDNRVLFTKAAQVLRGGKLQERSSSSMPMEIHKAGTMNSTKEANQVPESYLRGVNPTQSNRGRQRDHSAQNSVHQPQQAELR
;
A
#
# COMPACT_ATOMS: atom_id res chain seq x y z
N MET A 1 17.11 -0.73 13.87
CA MET A 1 16.04 0.30 13.85
C MET A 1 16.60 1.66 14.21
N ASP A 2 17.47 1.78 15.22
CA ASP A 2 18.08 3.07 15.58
C ASP A 2 18.91 3.69 14.45
N ASP A 3 19.59 2.88 13.64
CA ASP A 3 20.34 3.37 12.47
C ASP A 3 19.43 3.86 11.33
N LEU A 4 18.17 3.38 11.28
CA LEU A 4 17.22 3.73 10.21
C LEU A 4 16.34 4.93 10.58
N ASP A 5 15.93 5.03 11.85
CA ASP A 5 15.03 6.07 12.35
C ASP A 5 15.76 7.08 13.23
N VAL A 6 16.82 7.68 12.67
CA VAL A 6 17.69 8.66 13.37
C VAL A 6 16.91 9.89 13.86
N HIS A 7 15.80 10.23 13.19
CA HIS A 7 14.92 11.34 13.54
C HIS A 7 13.74 10.95 14.44
N ARG A 8 13.65 9.69 14.87
CA ARG A 8 12.58 9.16 15.74
C ARG A 8 11.17 9.44 15.22
N THR A 9 10.98 9.29 13.91
CA THR A 9 9.71 9.44 13.21
C THR A 9 8.74 8.28 13.48
N CYS A 10 9.26 7.09 13.83
CA CYS A 10 8.44 5.95 14.21
C CYS A 10 7.90 6.14 15.64
N HIS A 11 6.58 6.32 15.76
CA HIS A 11 5.91 6.54 17.05
C HIS A 11 5.93 5.31 17.96
N ALA A 12 5.99 4.10 17.37
CA ALA A 12 6.01 2.84 18.09
C ALA A 12 6.81 1.80 17.30
N ARG A 13 7.36 0.81 18.01
CA ARG A 13 8.09 -0.33 17.45
C ARG A 13 7.35 -1.60 17.86
N LEU A 14 6.78 -2.30 16.89
CA LEU A 14 6.08 -3.56 17.09
C LEU A 14 6.92 -4.69 16.49
N PHE A 15 6.96 -5.80 17.21
CA PHE A 15 7.80 -6.96 16.91
C PHE A 15 6.94 -8.23 16.81
N ARG A 16 7.57 -9.39 16.60
CA ARG A 16 6.89 -10.66 16.34
C ARG A 16 5.89 -11.05 17.44
N GLU A 17 6.20 -10.71 18.68
CA GLU A 17 5.37 -10.98 19.87
C GLU A 17 4.03 -10.23 19.82
N HIS A 18 3.93 -9.19 18.99
CA HIS A 18 2.72 -8.40 18.81
C HIS A 18 1.85 -8.92 17.65
N CYS A 19 2.36 -9.84 16.82
CA CYS A 19 1.59 -10.46 15.76
C CYS A 19 0.59 -11.48 16.33
N THR A 20 -0.54 -11.63 15.65
CA THR A 20 -1.46 -12.74 15.90
C THR A 20 -0.93 -13.99 15.20
N PHE A 21 -0.69 -15.06 15.95
CA PHE A 21 -0.33 -16.35 15.37
C PHE A 21 -1.61 -17.08 14.93
N TYR A 22 -1.79 -17.26 13.63
CA TYR A 22 -2.99 -17.82 13.02
C TYR A 22 -2.61 -18.84 11.97
N ASN A 23 -3.12 -20.08 12.07
CA ASN A 23 -2.88 -21.16 11.10
C ASN A 23 -1.39 -21.34 10.70
N GLY A 24 -0.47 -21.24 11.67
CA GLY A 24 0.96 -21.44 11.43
C GLY A 24 1.72 -20.23 10.88
N ILE A 25 1.06 -19.08 10.70
CA ILE A 25 1.69 -17.84 10.23
C ILE A 25 1.50 -16.70 11.24
N PHE A 26 2.39 -15.70 11.17
CA PHE A 26 2.28 -14.47 11.95
C PHE A 26 1.57 -13.40 11.12
N VAL A 27 0.39 -12.98 11.58
CA VAL A 27 -0.43 -11.94 10.94
C VAL A 27 -0.36 -10.65 11.76
N LYS A 28 -0.15 -9.53 11.09
CA LYS A 28 -0.17 -8.18 11.66
C LYS A 28 -1.61 -7.67 11.68
N ASP A 29 -2.34 -8.06 12.72
CA ASP A 29 -3.75 -7.72 12.89
C ASP A 29 -3.93 -6.24 13.26
N LEU A 30 -4.30 -5.42 12.27
CA LEU A 30 -4.50 -3.98 12.43
C LEU A 30 -5.67 -3.62 13.36
N SER A 31 -6.62 -4.54 13.60
CA SER A 31 -7.72 -4.30 14.54
C SER A 31 -7.26 -4.22 16.00
N ARG A 32 -6.07 -4.75 16.30
CA ARG A 32 -5.44 -4.69 17.62
C ARG A 32 -4.73 -3.36 17.89
N LEU A 33 -4.59 -2.51 16.87
CA LEU A 33 -4.07 -1.15 17.03
C LEU A 33 -5.22 -0.25 17.48
N SER A 34 -4.95 0.70 18.37
CA SER A 34 -5.94 1.67 18.88
C SER A 34 -6.27 2.76 17.86
N ARG A 35 -6.57 2.39 16.62
CA ARG A 35 -6.90 3.27 15.49
C ARG A 35 -8.04 2.65 14.67
N LYS A 36 -8.81 3.46 13.96
CA LYS A 36 -9.87 2.95 13.07
C LYS A 36 -9.24 2.42 11.78
N LEU A 37 -9.75 1.33 11.22
CA LEU A 37 -9.20 0.73 9.98
C LEU A 37 -9.25 1.70 8.78
N LYS A 38 -10.26 2.58 8.73
CA LYS A 38 -10.39 3.61 7.69
C LYS A 38 -9.20 4.59 7.61
N ASP A 39 -8.44 4.69 8.70
CA ASP A 39 -7.30 5.61 8.87
C ASP A 39 -5.96 4.84 8.94
N GLN A 40 -5.93 3.55 8.56
CA GLN A 40 -4.76 2.67 8.68
C GLN A 40 -4.33 2.09 7.34
N ILE A 41 -3.02 2.10 7.09
CA ILE A 41 -2.39 1.44 5.95
C ILE A 41 -1.27 0.55 6.46
N ILE A 42 -1.12 -0.63 5.87
CA ILE A 42 0.04 -1.50 6.03
C ILE A 42 0.79 -1.61 4.70
N ILE A 43 2.10 -1.37 4.73
CA ILE A 43 3.00 -1.60 3.59
C ILE A 43 3.85 -2.82 3.94
N ASP A 44 3.72 -3.90 3.18
CA ASP A 44 4.42 -5.15 3.47
C ASP A 44 4.61 -5.97 2.19
N ASN A 45 5.72 -6.68 2.12
CA ASN A 45 6.10 -7.51 0.98
C ASN A 45 5.51 -8.92 1.02
N SER A 46 4.80 -9.30 2.10
CA SER A 46 4.16 -10.60 2.26
C SER A 46 2.64 -10.50 2.45
N PRO A 47 1.83 -11.08 1.52
CA PRO A 47 0.38 -11.15 1.68
C PRO A 47 -0.10 -11.75 2.99
N SER A 48 0.63 -12.73 3.51
CA SER A 48 0.31 -13.39 4.77
C SER A 48 0.37 -12.42 5.96
N SER A 49 1.20 -11.38 5.90
CA SER A 49 1.33 -10.39 6.97
C SER A 49 0.06 -9.58 7.20
N TYR A 50 -0.74 -9.32 6.18
CA TYR A 50 -1.99 -8.54 6.26
C TYR A 50 -3.23 -9.36 5.93
N LEU A 51 -3.17 -10.68 6.17
CA LEU A 51 -4.25 -11.62 5.85
C LEU A 51 -5.62 -11.18 6.40
N PHE A 52 -5.67 -10.52 7.55
CA PHE A 52 -6.92 -10.08 8.17
C PHE A 52 -7.47 -8.76 7.64
N HIS A 53 -6.63 -7.93 7.01
CA HIS A 53 -7.01 -6.58 6.55
C HIS A 53 -6.40 -6.26 5.17
N PRO A 54 -6.61 -7.10 4.14
CA PRO A 54 -6.02 -6.89 2.81
C PRO A 54 -6.50 -5.58 2.15
N GLU A 55 -7.67 -5.07 2.50
CA GLU A 55 -8.20 -3.79 2.02
C GLU A 55 -7.45 -2.57 2.56
N CYS A 56 -6.66 -2.74 3.62
CA CYS A 56 -5.77 -1.71 4.19
C CYS A 56 -4.33 -1.83 3.66
N ALA A 57 -4.05 -2.78 2.76
CA ALA A 57 -2.68 -3.11 2.35
C ALA A 57 -2.23 -2.36 1.09
N ILE A 58 -0.99 -1.90 1.11
CA ILE A 58 -0.19 -1.54 -0.05
C ILE A 58 0.89 -2.61 -0.19
N PRO A 59 0.74 -3.55 -1.13
CA PRO A 59 1.80 -4.51 -1.42
C PRO A 59 3.02 -3.78 -1.99
N ILE A 60 4.20 -4.12 -1.48
CA ILE A 60 5.48 -3.62 -1.98
C ILE A 60 6.37 -4.79 -2.41
N THR A 61 7.26 -4.60 -3.37
CA THR A 61 8.19 -5.68 -3.71
C THR A 61 9.26 -5.85 -2.64
N SER A 62 9.83 -7.06 -2.60
CA SER A 62 10.98 -7.32 -1.73
C SER A 62 12.22 -6.68 -2.36
N TRP A 63 12.93 -5.88 -1.57
CA TRP A 63 14.19 -5.28 -1.99
C TRP A 63 15.35 -6.26 -1.82
N TYR A 64 16.21 -6.37 -2.85
CA TYR A 64 17.38 -7.24 -2.86
C TYR A 64 18.57 -6.54 -3.54
N ASP A 65 19.27 -5.67 -2.81
CA ASP A 65 20.51 -5.00 -3.24
C ASP A 65 20.41 -4.20 -4.56
N ASP A 66 19.19 -3.88 -5.00
CA ASP A 66 18.97 -3.06 -6.19
C ASP A 66 19.04 -1.58 -5.82
N MET A 67 20.15 -0.95 -6.17
CA MET A 67 20.38 0.48 -5.98
C MET A 67 19.56 1.36 -6.93
N SER A 68 18.92 0.77 -7.95
CA SER A 68 17.99 1.45 -8.85
C SER A 68 16.52 1.34 -8.40
N ASP A 69 16.25 0.63 -7.30
CA ASP A 69 14.92 0.56 -6.72
C ASP A 69 14.43 1.95 -6.31
N THR A 70 13.18 2.25 -6.68
CA THR A 70 12.54 3.54 -6.39
C THR A 70 11.15 3.36 -5.80
N GLU A 71 10.76 2.15 -5.35
CA GLU A 71 9.37 1.86 -4.97
C GLU A 71 8.88 2.73 -3.81
N LEU A 72 9.69 2.91 -2.77
CA LEU A 72 9.34 3.79 -1.64
C LEU A 72 9.15 5.25 -2.08
N THR A 73 10.02 5.74 -2.97
CA THR A 73 9.91 7.08 -3.55
C THR A 73 8.64 7.22 -4.39
N MET A 74 8.29 6.20 -5.19
CA MET A 74 7.05 6.17 -5.97
C MET A 74 5.79 6.13 -5.11
N LEU A 75 5.84 5.50 -3.92
CA LEU A 75 4.73 5.45 -2.99
C LEU A 75 4.48 6.77 -2.25
N THR A 76 5.51 7.60 -2.07
CA THR A 76 5.41 8.88 -1.33
C THR A 76 4.23 9.77 -1.77
N PRO A 77 4.05 10.11 -3.08
CA PRO A 77 2.92 10.95 -3.50
C PRO A 77 1.55 10.26 -3.33
N ILE A 78 1.50 8.92 -3.36
CA ILE A 78 0.27 8.15 -3.10
C ILE A 78 -0.10 8.27 -1.61
N LEU A 79 0.86 8.06 -0.71
CA LEU A 79 0.66 8.16 0.74
C LEU A 79 0.26 9.59 1.15
N GLU A 80 0.88 10.60 0.55
CA GLU A 80 0.51 12.00 0.79
C GLU A 80 -0.93 12.27 0.37
N ALA A 81 -1.38 11.78 -0.79
CA ALA A 81 -2.76 11.94 -1.21
C ALA A 81 -3.75 11.17 -0.33
N LEU A 82 -3.42 9.94 0.06
CA LEU A 82 -4.24 9.12 0.98
C LEU A 82 -4.34 9.73 2.39
N SER A 83 -3.38 10.56 2.82
CA SER A 83 -3.47 11.27 4.10
C SER A 83 -4.62 12.29 4.17
N ARG A 84 -5.24 12.61 3.03
CA ARG A 84 -6.28 13.64 2.88
C ARG A 84 -7.68 13.06 2.64
N VAL A 85 -7.83 11.74 2.55
CA VAL A 85 -9.12 11.08 2.31
C VAL A 85 -9.74 10.62 3.64
N ASP A 86 -11.07 10.45 3.67
CA ASP A 86 -11.76 10.01 4.90
C ASP A 86 -11.63 8.50 5.17
N ASP A 87 -11.59 7.68 4.12
CA ASP A 87 -11.37 6.24 4.22
C ASP A 87 -10.38 5.78 3.15
N VAL A 88 -9.20 5.32 3.58
CA VAL A 88 -8.15 4.88 2.66
C VAL A 88 -8.57 3.64 1.86
N ARG A 89 -9.44 2.79 2.42
CA ARG A 89 -9.85 1.51 1.82
C ARG A 89 -10.68 1.72 0.56
N ASP A 90 -11.43 2.82 0.50
CA ASP A 90 -12.22 3.20 -0.66
C ASP A 90 -11.36 3.54 -1.87
N TYR A 91 -10.13 4.00 -1.64
CA TYR A 91 -9.18 4.34 -2.69
C TYR A 91 -8.25 3.17 -3.01
N LEU A 92 -7.73 2.47 -2.01
CA LEU A 92 -6.82 1.35 -2.20
C LEU A 92 -7.41 0.29 -3.13
N LYS A 93 -8.70 -0.08 -2.95
CA LYS A 93 -9.40 -1.05 -3.82
C LYS A 93 -9.47 -0.63 -5.29
N LEU A 94 -9.29 0.65 -5.61
CA LEU A 94 -9.35 1.16 -6.98
C LEU A 94 -8.04 0.93 -7.73
N PHE A 95 -6.89 0.87 -7.05
CA PHE A 95 -5.58 0.75 -7.71
C PHE A 95 -4.68 -0.35 -7.16
N VAL A 96 -5.09 -1.09 -6.13
CA VAL A 96 -4.43 -2.33 -5.70
C VAL A 96 -5.19 -3.51 -6.29
N LYS A 97 -4.48 -4.34 -7.07
CA LYS A 97 -5.05 -5.54 -7.69
C LYS A 97 -4.02 -6.65 -7.74
N ASP A 98 -4.44 -7.89 -7.49
CA ASP A 98 -3.59 -9.09 -7.57
C ASP A 98 -2.28 -8.93 -6.78
N ASN A 99 -2.39 -8.33 -5.58
CA ASN A 99 -1.27 -8.03 -4.71
C ASN A 99 -0.21 -7.08 -5.30
N ARG A 100 -0.63 -6.12 -6.14
CA ARG A 100 0.25 -5.12 -6.75
C ARG A 100 -0.42 -3.75 -6.80
N VAL A 101 0.39 -2.70 -6.71
CA VAL A 101 -0.03 -1.31 -6.90
C VAL A 101 0.01 -0.96 -8.40
N LEU A 102 -1.10 -0.45 -8.93
CA LEU A 102 -1.18 0.10 -10.27
C LEU A 102 -0.89 1.61 -10.21
N PHE A 103 0.39 1.99 -10.18
CA PHE A 103 0.84 3.37 -9.95
C PHE A 103 0.18 4.42 -10.88
N THR A 104 0.06 4.12 -12.17
CA THR A 104 -0.62 5.02 -13.12
C THR A 104 -2.09 5.26 -12.74
N LYS A 105 -2.78 4.21 -12.30
CA LYS A 105 -4.17 4.28 -11.86
C LYS A 105 -4.30 4.99 -10.53
N ALA A 106 -3.39 4.73 -9.59
CA ALA A 106 -3.33 5.44 -8.31
C ALA A 106 -3.21 6.95 -8.54
N ALA A 107 -2.29 7.37 -9.41
CA ALA A 107 -2.10 8.78 -9.75
C ALA A 107 -3.35 9.39 -10.43
N GLN A 108 -4.06 8.66 -11.29
CA GLN A 108 -5.30 9.15 -11.91
C GLN A 108 -6.43 9.35 -10.88
N VAL A 109 -6.68 8.35 -10.04
CA VAL A 109 -7.76 8.36 -9.05
C VAL A 109 -7.50 9.39 -7.96
N LEU A 110 -6.25 9.52 -7.48
CA LEU A 110 -5.90 10.42 -6.38
C LEU A 110 -5.74 11.89 -6.82
N ARG A 111 -5.45 12.16 -8.10
CA ARG A 111 -5.53 13.53 -8.65
C ARG A 111 -6.98 13.99 -8.88
N GLY A 112 -7.85 13.04 -9.21
CA GLY A 112 -9.24 13.29 -9.57
C GLY A 112 -10.19 13.43 -8.39
N GLY A 113 -9.88 14.27 -7.39
CA GLY A 113 -10.71 14.57 -6.20
C GLY A 113 -12.13 15.13 -6.46
N LYS A 114 -12.75 14.80 -7.60
CA LYS A 114 -14.17 14.93 -7.91
C LYS A 114 -14.68 13.63 -8.55
N LEU A 115 -14.96 12.61 -7.74
CA LEU A 115 -16.04 11.68 -8.07
C LEU A 115 -17.31 12.27 -7.46
N GLN A 116 -18.00 13.09 -8.26
CA GLN A 116 -19.35 13.55 -7.96
C GLN A 116 -20.28 12.36 -7.80
N GLU A 117 -21.14 12.44 -6.78
CA GLU A 117 -22.31 11.62 -6.56
C GLU A 117 -23.02 11.27 -7.88
N ARG A 118 -23.22 9.97 -8.13
CA ARG A 118 -24.29 9.52 -9.02
C ARG A 118 -25.40 8.92 -8.17
N SER A 119 -26.16 9.80 -7.52
CA SER A 119 -27.60 9.57 -7.34
C SER A 119 -28.35 10.20 -8.51
N SER A 120 -29.22 9.40 -9.10
CA SER A 120 -30.12 9.62 -10.24
C SER A 120 -30.94 10.92 -10.24
N SER A 121 -30.98 11.63 -11.38
CA SER A 121 -32.23 12.04 -12.07
C SER A 121 -31.97 12.64 -13.48
N SER A 122 -32.97 12.45 -14.34
CA SER A 122 -33.10 12.68 -15.78
C SER A 122 -32.83 14.11 -16.34
N MET A 123 -32.40 14.14 -17.62
CA MET A 123 -32.22 15.23 -18.62
C MET A 123 -33.54 16.02 -18.96
N PRO A 124 -33.58 17.19 -19.67
CA PRO A 124 -32.80 17.50 -20.90
C PRO A 124 -32.38 18.97 -21.22
N MET A 125 -31.71 19.07 -22.39
CA MET A 125 -31.04 20.16 -23.14
C MET A 125 -31.72 21.54 -23.28
N GLU A 126 -30.90 22.60 -23.28
CA GLU A 126 -31.11 23.77 -24.15
C GLU A 126 -29.78 24.46 -24.55
N ILE A 127 -29.76 25.01 -25.76
CA ILE A 127 -28.62 25.53 -26.51
C ILE A 127 -28.57 27.07 -26.35
N HIS A 128 -27.40 27.71 -26.28
CA HIS A 128 -26.99 28.93 -27.04
C HIS A 128 -25.71 29.65 -26.48
N LYS A 129 -24.70 29.71 -27.36
CA LYS A 129 -23.60 30.70 -27.64
C LYS A 129 -22.80 31.44 -26.54
N ALA A 130 -21.48 31.15 -26.57
CA ALA A 130 -20.25 31.98 -26.54
C ALA A 130 -20.18 33.33 -25.78
N GLY A 131 -19.19 33.43 -24.88
CA GLY A 131 -18.67 34.66 -24.27
C GLY A 131 -17.30 34.42 -23.59
N THR A 132 -16.46 35.43 -23.53
CA THR A 132 -14.98 35.38 -23.51
C THR A 132 -14.32 35.61 -22.13
N MET A 133 -13.12 35.02 -21.96
CA MET A 133 -11.95 35.36 -21.09
C MET A 133 -11.86 35.07 -19.56
N ASN A 134 -10.79 34.29 -19.24
CA ASN A 134 -9.71 34.38 -18.23
C ASN A 134 -9.98 34.52 -16.71
N SER A 135 -9.50 33.57 -15.90
CA SER A 135 -8.13 33.59 -15.29
C SER A 135 -7.99 32.71 -14.03
N THR A 136 -6.76 32.18 -13.84
CA THR A 136 -6.12 31.67 -12.62
C THR A 136 -6.63 30.38 -11.96
N LYS A 137 -5.76 29.35 -11.92
CA LYS A 137 -4.94 28.98 -10.75
C LYS A 137 -4.01 27.82 -11.12
N GLU A 138 -2.72 28.01 -10.84
CA GLU A 138 -1.68 26.99 -10.96
C GLU A 138 -2.03 25.77 -10.11
N ALA A 139 -2.09 24.60 -10.76
CA ALA A 139 -2.12 23.31 -10.08
C ALA A 139 -0.81 22.61 -10.39
N ASN A 140 -0.08 22.24 -9.33
CA ASN A 140 1.17 21.50 -9.34
C ASN A 140 1.21 20.41 -10.42
N GLN A 141 1.92 20.71 -11.51
CA GLN A 141 2.32 19.70 -12.49
C GLN A 141 3.40 18.82 -11.84
N VAL A 142 3.17 17.51 -11.87
CA VAL A 142 4.20 16.52 -11.53
C VAL A 142 5.33 16.71 -12.55
N PRO A 143 6.59 16.92 -12.11
CA PRO A 143 7.71 17.10 -13.03
C PRO A 143 7.84 15.89 -13.96
N GLU A 144 7.94 16.14 -15.26
CA GLU A 144 8.01 15.11 -16.29
C GLU A 144 9.21 14.16 -16.13
N SER A 145 10.21 14.55 -15.33
CA SER A 145 11.35 13.73 -14.93
C SER A 145 10.94 12.42 -14.24
N TYR A 146 9.80 12.38 -13.55
CA TYR A 146 9.29 11.18 -12.89
C TYR A 146 8.64 10.17 -13.84
N LEU A 147 8.31 10.57 -15.08
CA LEU A 147 7.68 9.70 -16.08
C LEU A 147 8.70 9.05 -17.04
N ARG A 148 9.96 9.49 -17.01
CA ARG A 148 10.96 9.15 -18.04
C ARG A 148 11.75 7.86 -17.78
N GLY A 149 11.46 7.12 -16.70
CA GLY A 149 12.20 5.92 -16.30
C GLY A 149 11.57 4.57 -16.69
N VAL A 150 10.44 4.55 -17.41
CA VAL A 150 9.70 3.30 -17.65
C VAL A 150 10.20 2.60 -18.93
N ASN A 151 11.16 1.68 -18.81
CA ASN A 151 11.40 0.64 -19.81
C ASN A 151 10.84 -0.70 -19.29
N PRO A 152 9.74 -1.21 -19.85
CA PRO A 152 9.13 -2.46 -19.40
C PRO A 152 9.79 -3.66 -20.11
N THR A 153 11.08 -3.90 -19.89
CA THR A 153 11.75 -5.10 -20.37
C THR A 153 12.93 -5.48 -19.48
N GLN A 154 12.67 -6.30 -18.47
CA GLN A 154 13.47 -7.50 -18.21
C GLN A 154 12.77 -8.37 -17.18
N SER A 155 12.23 -9.49 -17.67
CA SER A 155 11.77 -10.59 -16.83
C SER A 155 12.94 -11.11 -15.99
N ASN A 156 12.88 -10.99 -14.68
CA ASN A 156 13.68 -11.83 -13.81
C ASN A 156 13.00 -13.20 -13.69
N ARG A 157 13.15 -14.01 -14.74
CA ARG A 157 13.11 -15.47 -14.59
C ARG A 157 14.38 -15.88 -13.84
N GLY A 158 14.20 -16.44 -12.65
CA GLY A 158 15.20 -17.33 -12.05
C GLY A 158 15.68 -16.94 -10.67
N ARG A 159 15.04 -17.50 -9.64
CA ARG A 159 15.65 -18.30 -8.56
C ARG A 159 14.66 -18.38 -7.38
N GLN A 160 13.64 -19.21 -7.52
CA GLN A 160 13.15 -19.94 -6.35
C GLN A 160 14.26 -20.92 -5.99
N ARG A 161 15.00 -20.64 -4.93
CA ARG A 161 15.74 -21.66 -4.19
C ARG A 161 14.99 -21.90 -2.89
N ASP A 162 14.78 -23.18 -2.64
CA ASP A 162 13.96 -23.77 -1.59
C ASP A 162 14.29 -23.28 -0.19
N HIS A 163 13.23 -23.01 0.58
CA HIS A 163 13.27 -23.18 2.03
C HIS A 163 12.08 -24.02 2.47
N SER A 164 12.11 -25.29 2.08
CA SER A 164 11.40 -26.35 2.78
C SER A 164 12.09 -26.61 4.13
N ALA A 165 11.35 -26.32 5.20
CA ALA A 165 11.32 -27.06 6.45
C ALA A 165 12.66 -27.48 7.10
N GLN A 166 13.20 -26.64 7.98
CA GLN A 166 13.77 -27.11 9.23
C GLN A 166 12.80 -26.77 10.37
N ASN A 167 11.92 -27.72 10.71
CA ASN A 167 11.26 -27.76 12.01
C ASN A 167 11.56 -29.13 12.61
N SER A 168 12.66 -29.21 13.35
CA SER A 168 12.87 -30.30 14.31
C SER A 168 11.91 -30.07 15.47
N VAL A 169 10.92 -30.96 15.59
CA VAL A 169 10.02 -31.03 16.75
C VAL A 169 10.84 -31.58 17.92
N HIS A 170 11.19 -30.72 18.87
CA HIS A 170 11.56 -31.15 20.22
C HIS A 170 10.28 -31.52 20.98
N GLN A 171 10.05 -32.82 21.18
CA GLN A 171 9.10 -33.32 22.18
C GLN A 171 9.69 -33.11 23.58
N PRO A 172 8.94 -32.54 24.55
CA PRO A 172 9.35 -32.61 25.95
C PRO A 172 9.13 -34.03 26.49
N GLN A 173 10.18 -34.63 27.05
CA GLN A 173 10.14 -35.90 27.76
C GLN A 173 9.19 -35.83 28.96
N GLN A 174 8.31 -36.82 29.06
CA GLN A 174 7.53 -37.07 30.27
C GLN A 174 8.45 -37.58 31.37
N ALA A 175 8.37 -36.94 32.54
CA ALA A 175 8.92 -37.46 33.79
C ALA A 175 7.97 -38.54 34.31
N GLU A 176 8.40 -39.80 34.31
CA GLU A 176 7.76 -40.84 35.10
C GLU A 176 8.33 -40.84 36.52
N LEU A 177 7.42 -40.74 37.49
CA LEU A 177 7.62 -41.08 38.88
C LEU A 177 7.95 -42.57 39.00
N ARG A 178 9.06 -42.90 39.69
CA ARG A 178 9.19 -43.96 40.69
C ARG A 178 10.51 -43.85 41.43
#